data_AF-A0AAD6BZP1-F1
#
_entry.id   AF-A0AAD6BZP1-F1
#
_cell.length_a   1.000
_cell.length_b   1.000
_cell.length_c   1.000
_cell.angle_alpha   90.00
_cell.angle_beta   90.00
_cell.angle_gamma   90.00
#
_symmetry.space_group_name_H-M   'P 1'
#
loop_
_entity.id
_entity.type
_entity.pdbx_description
1 polymer ?
#
loop_
_entity_poly.entity_id
_entity_poly.type
_entity_poly.pdbx_seq_one_letter_code
_entity_poly.pdbx_strand_id
1 'polypeptide(L)'
;MEAPDYDSAGGLAAAIRYLYLGEAPRELRSGPGTGFTESEVFTGIDKISQYLEIESLMESLLDSGDRRRARQRRTTELGKGRDQIEEWFRQNVLGNRVVIETSKLDEVKWCRNNAIFADVLLRADELLDEDEDASDEIPKTTLFPCHRAMLLRSEFFQAMFTSSFREAHVKDQLHIIDVDCSPDVLEIILTFLYTERADFPLEIAVDVLFAADMLFIEKLKTKAAVVISTLGSGVSQAEAARTRGTQDEDDIDIYAIIRAAWLTRVQRLEEFAARFLAYRLEAHIDLPEFAELIKESAARIQARQETDSIELLDDIRFYLNERFRLRFDDAGLDELMEEQPQPANGEDTAQTEDLEKITEGVEAMKIAKTTAPDTRSQQPQGYTREIRTLDGALVEDEFDEDAMNYQILLEKLDALLERLNLDA
;
A
#
# COMPACT_ATOMS: atom_id res chain seq x y z
N MET A 1 21.34 -45.32 -27.92
CA MET A 1 20.57 -44.49 -26.98
C MET A 1 19.14 -44.56 -27.49
N GLU A 2 18.45 -45.63 -27.11
CA GLU A 2 17.07 -45.88 -27.56
C GLU A 2 16.14 -44.84 -26.92
N ALA A 3 15.29 -44.22 -27.73
CA ALA A 3 14.23 -43.37 -27.24
C ALA A 3 13.31 -44.21 -26.33
N PRO A 4 12.85 -43.68 -25.18
CA PRO A 4 11.96 -44.43 -24.31
C PRO A 4 10.69 -44.77 -25.08
N ASP A 5 10.30 -46.05 -25.06
CA ASP A 5 9.03 -46.53 -25.59
C ASP A 5 7.89 -45.60 -25.12
N TYR A 6 7.02 -45.24 -26.06
CA TYR A 6 5.89 -44.31 -25.91
C TYR A 6 4.79 -44.90 -25.00
N ASP A 7 5.10 -45.11 -23.72
CA ASP A 7 4.31 -45.99 -22.84
C ASP A 7 3.63 -45.28 -21.66
N SER A 8 3.40 -43.96 -21.73
CA SER A 8 2.40 -43.29 -20.87
C SER A 8 2.15 -41.84 -21.28
N ALA A 9 1.34 -41.60 -22.32
CA ALA A 9 0.83 -40.25 -22.59
C ALA A 9 0.15 -39.63 -21.34
N GLY A 10 -0.48 -40.47 -20.51
CA GLY A 10 -1.04 -40.07 -19.22
C GLY A 10 0.02 -39.69 -18.17
N GLY A 11 1.15 -40.40 -18.12
CA GLY A 11 2.23 -40.13 -17.18
C GLY A 11 2.98 -38.85 -17.51
N LEU A 12 3.27 -38.62 -18.80
CA LEU A 12 3.85 -37.36 -19.28
C LEU A 12 2.91 -36.18 -19.01
N ALA A 13 1.61 -36.34 -19.27
CA ALA A 13 0.63 -35.29 -18.98
C ALA A 13 0.54 -34.97 -17.46
N ALA A 14 0.65 -35.98 -16.60
CA ALA A 14 0.69 -35.80 -15.15
C ALA A 14 1.96 -35.06 -14.71
N ALA A 15 3.13 -35.44 -15.25
CA ALA A 15 4.40 -34.78 -14.96
C ALA A 15 4.43 -33.32 -15.44
N ILE A 16 3.91 -33.04 -16.65
CA ILE A 16 3.78 -31.66 -17.15
C ILE A 16 2.87 -30.85 -16.22
N ARG A 17 1.69 -31.37 -15.85
CA ARG A 17 0.79 -30.65 -14.92
C ARG A 17 1.48 -30.35 -13.59
N TYR A 18 2.24 -31.30 -13.08
CA TYR A 18 2.99 -31.12 -11.84
C TYR A 18 4.09 -30.05 -11.96
N LEU A 19 4.86 -30.07 -13.05
CA LEU A 19 5.89 -29.07 -13.35
C LEU A 19 5.30 -27.65 -13.43
N TYR A 20 4.10 -27.51 -13.98
CA TYR A 20 3.36 -26.25 -14.02
C TYR A 20 2.54 -25.98 -12.74
N LEU A 21 2.83 -26.69 -11.64
CA LEU A 21 2.22 -26.52 -10.32
C LEU A 21 0.68 -26.63 -10.35
N GLY A 22 0.17 -27.37 -11.32
CA GLY A 22 -1.24 -27.66 -11.54
C GLY A 22 -1.74 -28.78 -10.63
N GLU A 23 -3.07 -28.93 -10.56
CA GLU A 23 -3.65 -30.03 -9.81
C GLU A 23 -3.36 -31.37 -10.49
N ALA A 24 -2.82 -32.31 -9.73
CA ALA A 24 -2.65 -33.68 -10.17
C ALA A 24 -4.03 -34.25 -10.57
N PRO A 25 -4.15 -34.93 -11.73
CA PRO A 25 -5.40 -35.55 -12.13
C PRO A 25 -5.90 -36.51 -11.04
N ARG A 26 -7.15 -36.35 -10.59
CA ARG A 26 -7.77 -37.27 -9.61
C ARG A 26 -7.94 -38.68 -10.16
N GLU A 27 -8.11 -38.78 -11.47
CA GLU A 27 -8.16 -40.03 -12.20
C GLU A 27 -6.98 -40.03 -13.15
N LEU A 28 -5.99 -40.87 -12.86
CA LEU A 28 -5.07 -41.33 -13.89
C LEU A 28 -5.94 -41.98 -14.98
N ARG A 29 -5.72 -41.65 -16.25
CA ARG A 29 -6.51 -42.21 -17.37
C ARG A 29 -6.20 -43.70 -17.56
N SER A 30 -6.66 -44.53 -16.64
CA SER A 30 -6.51 -45.98 -16.60
C SER A 30 -7.88 -46.62 -16.59
N GLY A 31 -8.13 -47.59 -17.48
CA GLY A 31 -9.41 -48.30 -17.54
C GLY A 31 -9.80 -48.81 -18.92
N PRO A 32 -10.96 -49.51 -19.03
CA PRO A 32 -11.44 -50.07 -20.28
C PRO A 32 -11.65 -48.97 -21.33
N GLY A 33 -10.88 -49.01 -22.43
CA GLY A 33 -10.91 -48.00 -23.49
C GLY A 33 -9.71 -47.06 -23.54
N THR A 34 -8.83 -47.03 -22.53
CA THR A 34 -7.55 -46.28 -22.60
C THR A 34 -6.37 -47.15 -23.03
N GLY A 35 -6.51 -48.48 -22.96
CA GLY A 35 -5.47 -49.44 -23.37
C GLY A 35 -4.38 -49.69 -22.32
N PHE A 36 -4.42 -49.01 -21.16
CA PHE A 36 -3.42 -49.11 -20.10
C PHE A 36 -4.04 -49.45 -18.75
N THR A 37 -3.33 -50.28 -17.99
CA THR A 37 -3.63 -50.55 -16.58
C THR A 37 -3.12 -49.42 -15.69
N GLU A 38 -3.70 -49.28 -14.50
CA GLU A 38 -3.26 -48.29 -13.50
C GLU A 38 -1.79 -48.50 -13.10
N SER A 39 -1.37 -49.77 -12.96
CA SER A 39 0.01 -50.16 -12.65
C SER A 39 1.01 -49.70 -13.72
N GLU A 40 0.67 -49.81 -15.00
CA GLU A 40 1.53 -49.36 -16.12
C GLU A 40 1.67 -47.84 -16.12
N VAL A 41 0.57 -47.11 -15.86
CA VAL A 41 0.60 -45.64 -15.76
C VAL A 41 1.46 -45.17 -14.58
N PHE A 42 1.33 -45.80 -13.40
CA PHE A 42 2.18 -45.48 -12.25
C PHE A 42 3.66 -45.78 -12.51
N THR A 43 3.97 -46.90 -13.17
CA THR A 43 5.35 -47.24 -13.55
C THR A 43 5.92 -46.23 -14.56
N GLY A 44 5.08 -45.76 -15.49
CA GLY A 44 5.45 -44.68 -16.42
C GLY A 44 5.74 -43.37 -15.70
N ILE A 45 4.91 -42.99 -14.72
CA ILE A 45 5.14 -41.78 -13.91
C ILE A 45 6.41 -41.91 -13.08
N ASP A 46 6.68 -43.04 -12.46
CA ASP A 46 7.92 -43.26 -11.69
C ASP A 46 9.18 -43.11 -12.56
N LYS A 47 9.17 -43.68 -13.77
CA LYS A 47 10.26 -43.48 -14.74
C LYS A 47 10.44 -42.02 -15.13
N ILE A 48 9.35 -41.29 -15.36
CA ILE A 48 9.40 -39.86 -15.71
C ILE A 48 9.87 -39.02 -14.52
N SER A 49 9.40 -39.35 -13.31
CA SER A 49 9.81 -38.74 -12.04
C SER A 49 11.32 -38.86 -11.83
N GLN A 50 11.89 -40.04 -12.10
CA GLN A 50 13.34 -40.27 -12.02
C GLN A 50 14.09 -39.55 -13.14
N TYR A 51 13.57 -39.57 -14.36
CA TYR A 51 14.21 -38.94 -15.52
C TYR A 51 14.27 -37.41 -15.41
N LEU A 52 13.22 -36.79 -14.84
CA LEU A 52 13.12 -35.36 -14.64
C LEU A 52 13.60 -34.92 -13.24
N GLU A 53 14.06 -35.86 -12.42
CA GLU A 53 14.53 -35.61 -11.04
C GLU A 53 13.46 -34.92 -10.13
N ILE A 54 12.19 -35.32 -10.29
CA ILE A 54 11.04 -34.75 -9.57
C ILE A 54 10.52 -35.75 -8.52
N GLU A 55 11.29 -36.01 -7.46
CA GLU A 55 10.96 -37.04 -6.46
C GLU A 55 9.57 -36.85 -5.79
N SER A 56 9.11 -35.61 -5.68
CA SER A 56 7.84 -35.24 -5.06
C SER A 56 6.59 -35.51 -5.91
N LEU A 57 6.74 -35.83 -7.20
CA LEU A 57 5.63 -36.11 -8.12
C LEU A 57 4.83 -37.35 -7.68
N MET A 58 5.54 -38.44 -7.37
CA MET A 58 4.91 -39.70 -6.96
C MET A 58 4.14 -39.55 -5.65
N GLU A 59 4.73 -38.86 -4.68
CA GLU A 59 4.07 -38.61 -3.40
C GLU A 59 2.81 -37.74 -3.55
N SER A 60 2.85 -36.77 -4.48
CA SER A 60 1.69 -35.92 -4.76
C SER A 60 0.50 -36.67 -5.37
N LEU A 61 0.76 -37.75 -6.12
CA LEU A 61 -0.29 -38.59 -6.71
C LEU A 61 -0.93 -39.52 -5.68
N LEU A 62 -0.13 -40.04 -4.75
CA LEU A 62 -0.60 -40.90 -3.66
C LEU A 62 -1.52 -40.16 -2.67
N ASP A 63 -1.28 -38.86 -2.45
CA ASP A 63 -2.08 -38.02 -1.56
C ASP A 63 -3.41 -37.51 -2.16
N SER A 64 -3.72 -37.86 -3.42
CA SER A 64 -4.92 -37.39 -4.14
C SER A 64 -6.26 -37.72 -3.45
N GLY A 65 -6.27 -38.67 -2.51
CA GLY A 65 -7.43 -39.05 -1.69
C GLY A 65 -7.78 -38.08 -0.56
N ASP A 66 -6.85 -37.26 -0.06
CA ASP A 66 -7.09 -36.31 1.04
C ASP A 66 -6.94 -34.85 0.58
N ARG A 67 -8.09 -34.19 0.39
CA ARG A 67 -8.17 -32.79 -0.07
C ARG A 67 -7.37 -31.81 0.79
N ARG A 68 -7.23 -32.07 2.10
CA ARG A 68 -6.52 -31.15 2.99
C ARG A 68 -5.01 -31.26 2.78
N ARG A 69 -4.48 -32.49 2.74
CA ARG A 69 -3.05 -32.76 2.51
C ARG A 69 -2.61 -32.32 1.11
N ALA A 70 -3.42 -32.60 0.09
CA ALA A 70 -3.14 -32.16 -1.27
C ALA A 70 -3.03 -30.63 -1.39
N ARG A 71 -3.90 -29.87 -0.71
CA ARG A 71 -3.82 -28.40 -0.66
C ARG A 71 -2.57 -27.91 0.06
N GLN A 72 -2.28 -28.46 1.24
CA GLN A 72 -1.11 -28.07 2.01
C GLN A 72 0.19 -28.30 1.22
N ARG A 73 0.32 -29.47 0.60
CA ARG A 73 1.47 -29.82 -0.24
C ARG A 73 1.58 -28.90 -1.45
N ARG A 74 0.46 -28.59 -2.10
CA ARG A 74 0.45 -27.60 -3.20
C ARG A 74 0.98 -26.25 -2.75
N THR A 75 0.55 -25.75 -1.59
CA THR A 75 1.08 -24.50 -1.03
C THR A 75 2.59 -24.58 -0.80
N THR A 76 3.08 -25.70 -0.28
CA THR A 76 4.53 -25.94 -0.09
C THR A 76 5.29 -25.98 -1.41
N GLU A 77 4.80 -26.69 -2.43
CA GLU A 77 5.46 -26.78 -3.74
C GLU A 77 5.42 -25.44 -4.49
N LEU A 78 4.33 -24.67 -4.38
CA LEU A 78 4.28 -23.28 -4.87
C LEU A 78 5.33 -22.40 -4.18
N GLY A 79 5.49 -22.56 -2.85
CA GLY A 79 6.52 -21.87 -2.08
C GLY A 79 7.92 -22.20 -2.59
N LYS A 80 8.26 -23.49 -2.68
CA LYS A 80 9.55 -23.97 -3.21
C LYS A 80 9.81 -23.49 -4.63
N GLY A 81 8.82 -23.58 -5.52
CA GLY A 81 8.95 -23.15 -6.90
C GLY A 81 9.22 -21.64 -7.01
N ARG A 82 8.55 -20.83 -6.19
CA ARG A 82 8.85 -19.40 -6.09
C ARG A 82 10.26 -19.15 -5.57
N ASP A 83 10.66 -19.83 -4.49
CA ASP A 83 12.00 -19.63 -3.89
C ASP A 83 13.11 -20.06 -4.87
N GLN A 84 12.88 -21.10 -5.70
CA GLN A 84 13.78 -21.48 -6.79
C GLN A 84 13.88 -20.40 -7.87
N ILE A 85 12.75 -19.79 -8.28
CA ILE A 85 12.75 -18.67 -9.23
C ILE A 85 13.45 -17.45 -8.63
N GLU A 86 13.25 -17.17 -7.34
CA GLU A 86 13.89 -16.07 -6.62
C GLU A 86 15.42 -16.23 -6.60
N GLU A 87 15.91 -17.42 -6.25
CA GLU A 87 17.35 -17.73 -6.28
C GLU A 87 17.92 -17.61 -7.69
N TRP A 88 17.22 -18.16 -8.69
CA TRP A 88 17.62 -18.05 -10.08
C TRP A 88 17.68 -16.58 -10.54
N PHE A 89 16.68 -15.78 -10.19
CA PHE A 89 16.60 -14.35 -10.50
C PHE A 89 17.76 -13.58 -9.88
N ARG A 90 18.05 -13.80 -8.59
CA ARG A 90 19.17 -13.15 -7.90
C ARG A 90 20.51 -13.49 -8.54
N GLN A 91 20.75 -14.75 -8.87
CA GLN A 91 22.01 -15.19 -9.47
C GLN A 91 22.18 -14.73 -10.92
N ASN A 92 21.12 -14.82 -11.73
CA ASN A 92 21.23 -14.66 -13.18
C ASN A 92 20.84 -13.27 -13.69
N VAL A 93 19.85 -12.62 -13.09
CA VAL A 93 19.42 -11.28 -13.49
C VAL A 93 20.18 -10.23 -12.69
N LEU A 94 20.05 -10.24 -11.36
CA LEU A 94 20.72 -9.24 -10.51
C LEU A 94 22.24 -9.43 -10.51
N GLY A 95 22.73 -10.67 -10.43
CA GLY A 95 24.16 -10.98 -10.46
C GLY A 95 24.88 -10.63 -11.76
N ASN A 96 24.14 -10.44 -12.87
CA ASN A 96 24.69 -10.02 -14.17
C ASN A 96 24.27 -8.60 -14.57
N ARG A 97 23.77 -7.79 -13.63
CA ARG A 97 23.56 -6.36 -13.90
C ARG A 97 24.89 -5.68 -14.17
N VAL A 98 24.89 -4.68 -15.05
CA VAL A 98 26.10 -3.95 -15.43
C VAL A 98 25.91 -2.48 -15.12
N VAL A 99 26.80 -1.94 -14.31
CA VAL A 99 26.90 -0.50 -14.06
C VAL A 99 27.91 0.08 -15.03
N ILE A 100 27.49 1.10 -15.78
CA ILE A 100 28.34 1.81 -16.75
C ILE A 100 28.15 3.32 -16.60
N GLU A 101 29.09 4.09 -17.12
CA GLU A 101 28.90 5.54 -17.27
C GLU A 101 27.84 5.80 -18.34
N THR A 102 26.93 6.75 -18.08
CA THR A 102 25.81 7.07 -18.99
C THR A 102 26.30 7.48 -20.39
N SER A 103 27.50 8.06 -20.50
CA SER A 103 28.12 8.42 -21.79
C SER A 103 28.51 7.22 -22.66
N LYS A 104 28.67 6.02 -22.08
CA LYS A 104 29.10 4.80 -22.78
C LYS A 104 27.93 3.90 -23.18
N LEU A 105 26.68 4.33 -22.98
CA LEU A 105 25.49 3.53 -23.26
C LEU A 105 25.43 3.04 -24.72
N ASP A 106 25.80 3.90 -25.68
CA ASP A 106 25.77 3.59 -27.12
C ASP A 106 26.79 2.51 -27.53
N GLU A 107 27.81 2.27 -26.71
CA GLU A 107 28.84 1.26 -26.96
C GLU A 107 28.38 -0.15 -26.53
N VAL A 108 27.34 -0.25 -25.71
CA VAL A 108 26.86 -1.51 -25.16
C VAL A 108 26.11 -2.31 -26.21
N LYS A 109 26.68 -3.46 -26.59
CA LYS A 109 26.07 -4.42 -27.51
C LYS A 109 25.89 -5.77 -26.86
N TRP A 110 24.65 -6.07 -26.48
CA TRP A 110 24.28 -7.39 -25.96
C TRP A 110 23.63 -8.22 -27.06
N CYS A 111 24.22 -9.37 -27.35
CA CYS A 111 23.65 -10.32 -28.29
C CYS A 111 22.53 -11.13 -27.63
N ARG A 112 21.54 -11.51 -28.45
CA ARG A 112 20.45 -12.39 -28.02
C ARG A 112 20.91 -13.77 -27.57
N ASN A 113 22.04 -14.26 -28.08
CA ASN A 113 22.67 -15.50 -27.62
C ASN A 113 23.56 -15.19 -26.40
N ASN A 114 22.94 -15.07 -25.23
CA ASN A 114 23.61 -14.88 -23.94
C ASN A 114 23.27 -16.04 -22.99
N ALA A 115 24.13 -16.27 -22.00
CA ALA A 115 24.00 -17.40 -21.07
C ALA A 115 22.77 -17.33 -20.16
N ILE A 116 22.19 -16.13 -20.01
CA ILE A 116 21.06 -15.84 -19.10
C ILE A 116 19.71 -16.00 -19.82
N PHE A 117 19.73 -16.09 -21.16
CA PHE A 117 18.53 -16.06 -22.02
C PHE A 117 17.77 -14.72 -21.98
N ALA A 118 18.44 -13.64 -21.57
CA ALA A 118 17.87 -12.30 -21.58
C ALA A 118 17.54 -11.87 -23.03
N ASP A 119 16.38 -11.27 -23.22
CA ASP A 119 15.87 -10.80 -24.51
C ASP A 119 15.57 -9.29 -24.53
N VAL A 120 15.83 -8.60 -23.42
CA VAL A 120 15.72 -7.15 -23.27
C VAL A 120 16.61 -6.66 -22.13
N LEU A 121 17.07 -5.41 -22.19
CA LEU A 121 17.78 -4.73 -21.11
C LEU A 121 16.88 -3.61 -20.57
N LEU A 122 16.72 -3.54 -19.25
CA LEU A 122 16.13 -2.37 -18.60
C LEU A 122 17.26 -1.48 -18.07
N ARG A 123 17.11 -0.18 -18.23
CA ARG A 123 18.04 0.84 -17.75
C ARG A 123 17.38 1.58 -16.60
N ALA A 124 18.13 1.76 -15.52
CA ALA A 124 17.81 2.68 -14.43
C ALA A 124 19.03 3.58 -14.19
N ASP A 125 18.79 4.87 -14.05
CA ASP A 125 19.83 5.88 -13.87
C ASP A 125 19.94 6.22 -12.36
N GLU A 126 21.17 6.37 -11.84
CA GLU A 126 21.35 6.85 -10.47
C GLU A 126 20.87 8.32 -10.40
N LEU A 127 19.95 8.60 -9.49
CA LEU A 127 19.54 9.97 -9.19
C LEU A 127 20.65 10.58 -8.34
N LEU A 128 21.22 11.70 -8.79
CA LEU A 128 22.22 12.44 -8.03
C LEU A 128 21.52 13.18 -6.89
N ASP A 129 22.00 13.01 -5.66
CA ASP A 129 21.49 13.77 -4.52
C ASP A 129 21.77 15.26 -4.72
N GLU A 130 20.77 16.11 -4.56
CA GLU A 130 20.89 17.57 -4.76
C GLU A 130 21.89 18.22 -3.79
N ASP A 131 22.23 17.53 -2.68
CA ASP A 131 23.11 17.99 -1.61
C ASP A 131 24.58 17.53 -1.74
N GLU A 132 24.88 16.59 -2.64
CA GLU A 132 26.26 16.20 -2.93
C GLU A 132 26.83 17.11 -4.03
N ASP A 133 28.00 17.70 -3.80
CA ASP A 133 28.66 18.64 -4.73
C ASP A 133 28.72 18.06 -6.16
N ALA A 134 27.74 18.42 -6.99
CA ALA A 134 27.45 17.91 -8.34
C ALA A 134 28.54 18.20 -9.39
N SER A 135 29.76 18.52 -8.97
CA SER A 135 30.83 18.98 -9.85
C SER A 135 31.81 17.91 -10.33
N ASP A 136 31.87 16.72 -9.70
CA ASP A 136 32.87 15.69 -10.05
C ASP A 136 32.33 14.24 -10.21
N GLU A 137 31.07 13.95 -9.89
CA GLU A 137 30.52 12.59 -10.07
C GLU A 137 30.07 12.34 -11.51
N ILE A 138 30.68 11.34 -12.17
CA ILE A 138 30.30 10.93 -13.52
C ILE A 138 28.97 10.16 -13.42
N PRO A 139 27.91 10.56 -14.15
CA PRO A 139 26.61 9.90 -14.05
C PRO A 139 26.73 8.43 -14.45
N LYS A 140 26.17 7.56 -13.61
CA LYS A 140 26.15 6.11 -13.81
C LYS A 140 24.75 5.64 -14.12
N THR A 141 24.69 4.58 -14.91
CA THR A 141 23.46 3.90 -15.29
C THR A 141 23.64 2.40 -15.10
N THR A 142 22.60 1.76 -14.59
CA THR A 142 22.58 0.32 -14.34
C THR A 142 21.69 -0.37 -15.36
N LEU A 143 22.25 -1.36 -16.06
CA LEU A 143 21.56 -2.19 -17.03
C LEU A 143 21.22 -3.55 -16.42
N PHE A 144 19.95 -3.92 -16.45
CA PHE A 144 19.41 -5.19 -15.95
C PHE A 144 19.02 -6.10 -17.12
N PRO A 145 19.69 -7.27 -17.29
CA PRO A 145 19.31 -8.24 -18.31
C PRO A 145 18.04 -8.99 -17.92
N CYS A 146 16.95 -8.69 -18.62
CA CYS A 146 15.61 -9.14 -18.28
C CYS A 146 14.99 -10.02 -19.35
N HIS A 147 13.86 -10.63 -18.99
CA HIS A 147 13.08 -11.52 -19.84
C HIS A 147 11.72 -10.89 -20.11
N ARG A 148 11.37 -10.67 -21.38
CA ARG A 148 10.05 -10.16 -21.80
C ARG A 148 8.93 -10.98 -21.17
N ALA A 149 9.07 -12.31 -21.15
CA ALA A 149 8.10 -13.22 -20.55
C ALA A 149 7.77 -12.89 -19.08
N MET A 150 8.73 -12.37 -18.31
CA MET A 150 8.52 -11.94 -16.93
C MET A 150 7.96 -10.53 -16.86
N LEU A 151 8.43 -9.63 -17.74
CA LEU A 151 7.95 -8.24 -17.82
C LEU A 151 6.49 -8.12 -18.29
N LEU A 152 5.97 -9.09 -19.05
CA LEU A 152 4.56 -9.13 -19.48
C LEU A 152 3.54 -9.16 -18.33
N ARG A 153 3.99 -9.34 -17.07
CA ARG A 153 3.13 -9.18 -15.89
C ARG A 153 2.78 -7.71 -15.57
N SER A 154 3.43 -6.76 -16.24
CA SER A 154 3.08 -5.33 -16.24
C SER A 154 2.34 -5.01 -17.54
N GLU A 155 1.20 -4.32 -17.42
CA GLU A 155 0.40 -3.92 -18.58
C GLU A 155 1.16 -2.95 -19.49
N PHE A 156 2.02 -2.11 -18.91
CA PHE A 156 2.91 -1.20 -19.63
C PHE A 156 3.81 -1.96 -20.60
N PHE A 157 4.56 -2.96 -20.11
CA PHE A 157 5.44 -3.76 -20.95
C PHE A 157 4.67 -4.65 -21.91
N GLN A 158 3.51 -5.18 -21.50
CA GLN A 158 2.64 -5.93 -22.40
C GLN A 158 2.20 -5.09 -23.60
N ALA A 159 1.75 -3.85 -23.37
CA ALA A 159 1.38 -2.93 -24.42
C ALA A 159 2.58 -2.58 -25.31
N MET A 160 3.73 -2.27 -24.71
CA MET A 160 4.97 -1.95 -25.42
C MET A 160 5.40 -3.09 -26.36
N PHE A 161 5.43 -4.33 -25.86
CA PHE A 161 5.91 -5.49 -26.62
C PHE A 161 4.92 -6.03 -27.66
N THR A 162 3.64 -5.70 -27.53
CA THR A 162 2.59 -6.10 -28.48
C THR A 162 2.32 -5.02 -29.54
N SER A 163 2.83 -3.80 -29.32
CA SER A 163 2.69 -2.68 -30.23
C SER A 163 3.48 -2.85 -31.55
N SER A 164 3.31 -1.90 -32.46
CA SER A 164 4.13 -1.79 -33.67
C SER A 164 5.44 -1.02 -33.45
N PHE A 165 5.81 -0.69 -32.22
CA PHE A 165 7.00 0.12 -31.92
C PHE A 165 8.31 -0.69 -32.03
N ARG A 166 9.45 0.01 -31.92
CA ARG A 166 10.78 -0.56 -32.20
C ARG A 166 11.12 -1.68 -31.22
N GLU A 167 10.65 -1.56 -29.99
CA GLU A 167 10.84 -2.42 -28.83
C GLU A 167 10.10 -3.76 -29.00
N ALA A 168 9.00 -3.77 -29.76
CA ALA A 168 8.27 -4.99 -30.09
C ALA A 168 9.05 -5.90 -31.04
N HIS A 169 9.87 -5.32 -31.93
CA HIS A 169 10.59 -6.04 -32.96
C HIS A 169 11.82 -6.75 -32.40
N VAL A 170 11.95 -8.04 -32.69
CA VAL A 170 13.10 -8.83 -32.27
C VAL A 170 14.31 -8.53 -33.17
N LYS A 171 15.44 -8.16 -32.58
CA LYS A 171 16.72 -7.92 -33.25
C LYS A 171 17.81 -8.84 -32.69
N ASP A 172 18.96 -8.88 -33.37
CA ASP A 172 20.13 -9.62 -32.92
C ASP A 172 20.75 -9.01 -31.64
N GLN A 173 20.68 -7.69 -31.53
CA GLN A 173 21.05 -6.94 -30.33
C GLN A 173 19.82 -6.66 -29.47
N LEU A 174 19.97 -6.81 -28.16
CA LEU A 174 18.92 -6.51 -27.18
C LEU A 174 18.58 -5.02 -27.19
N HIS A 175 17.29 -4.70 -27.04
CA HIS A 175 16.85 -3.33 -26.84
C HIS A 175 17.10 -2.91 -25.39
N ILE A 176 17.53 -1.66 -25.22
CA ILE A 176 17.64 -1.01 -23.92
C ILE A 176 16.38 -0.16 -23.75
N ILE A 177 15.62 -0.42 -22.69
CA ILE A 177 14.41 0.33 -22.34
C ILE A 177 14.73 1.12 -21.09
N ASP A 178 14.51 2.43 -21.18
CA ASP A 178 14.68 3.35 -20.07
C ASP A 178 13.49 3.26 -19.10
N VAL A 179 13.80 3.12 -17.81
CA VAL A 179 12.82 3.14 -16.74
C VAL A 179 13.21 4.27 -15.80
N ASP A 180 12.34 5.28 -15.70
CA ASP A 180 12.57 6.50 -14.93
C ASP A 180 12.44 6.23 -13.41
N CYS A 181 13.41 5.51 -12.86
CA CYS A 181 13.56 5.24 -11.45
C CYS A 181 15.01 4.88 -11.09
N SER A 182 15.33 4.90 -9.79
CA SER A 182 16.66 4.50 -9.31
C SER A 182 16.90 2.99 -9.48
N PRO A 183 18.17 2.54 -9.54
CA PRO A 183 18.50 1.12 -9.63
C PRO A 183 17.90 0.27 -8.51
N ASP A 184 17.79 0.80 -7.30
CA ASP A 184 17.22 0.10 -6.14
C ASP A 184 15.71 -0.10 -6.30
N VAL A 185 14.99 0.92 -6.78
CA VAL A 185 13.56 0.81 -7.11
C VAL A 185 13.34 -0.20 -8.23
N LEU A 186 14.18 -0.20 -9.26
CA LEU A 186 14.08 -1.16 -10.36
C LEU A 186 14.35 -2.60 -9.88
N GLU A 187 15.29 -2.81 -8.96
CA GLU A 187 15.52 -4.12 -8.34
C GLU A 187 14.28 -4.62 -7.58
N ILE A 188 13.60 -3.75 -6.84
CA ILE A 188 12.35 -4.08 -6.14
C ILE A 188 11.25 -4.47 -7.14
N ILE A 189 11.09 -3.68 -8.21
CA ILE A 189 10.10 -3.95 -9.28
C ILE A 189 10.38 -5.29 -9.95
N LEU A 190 11.64 -5.54 -10.30
CA LEU A 190 12.03 -6.81 -10.93
C LEU A 190 11.83 -7.98 -9.97
N THR A 191 12.19 -7.84 -8.70
CA THR A 191 11.93 -8.85 -7.68
C THR A 191 10.43 -9.17 -7.63
N PHE A 192 9.56 -8.15 -7.67
CA PHE A 192 8.12 -8.32 -7.74
C PHE A 192 7.66 -9.04 -9.01
N LEU A 193 8.14 -8.65 -10.19
CA LEU A 193 7.74 -9.24 -11.46
C LEU A 193 8.17 -10.71 -11.61
N TYR A 194 9.27 -11.12 -10.97
CA TYR A 194 9.76 -12.50 -11.02
C TYR A 194 9.13 -13.39 -9.93
N THR A 195 8.90 -12.85 -8.73
CA THR A 195 8.58 -13.66 -7.55
C THR A 195 7.23 -13.34 -6.91
N GLU A 196 6.57 -12.26 -7.33
CA GLU A 196 5.37 -11.70 -6.67
C GLU A 196 5.62 -11.32 -5.19
N ARG A 197 6.87 -11.11 -4.80
CA ARG A 197 7.31 -10.59 -3.50
C ARG A 197 8.13 -9.32 -3.70
N ALA A 198 8.02 -8.40 -2.75
CA ALA A 198 8.77 -7.14 -2.74
C ALA A 198 8.71 -6.56 -1.33
N ASP A 199 9.80 -6.63 -0.59
CA ASP A 199 9.89 -6.05 0.74
C ASP A 199 10.89 -4.89 0.67
N PHE A 200 10.50 -3.72 1.18
CA PHE A 200 11.26 -2.48 1.05
C PHE A 200 10.95 -1.55 2.23
N PRO A 201 11.94 -0.71 2.64
CA PRO A 201 11.77 0.23 3.74
C PRO A 201 10.83 1.39 3.36
N LEU A 202 10.42 2.15 4.37
CA LEU A 202 9.56 3.32 4.18
C LEU A 202 10.24 4.41 3.33
N GLU A 203 11.56 4.58 3.47
CA GLU A 203 12.39 5.57 2.77
C GLU A 203 12.20 5.53 1.25
N ILE A 204 12.16 4.32 0.66
CA ILE A 204 12.02 4.13 -0.80
C ILE A 204 10.57 3.89 -1.23
N ALA A 205 9.62 3.85 -0.29
CA ALA A 205 8.26 3.39 -0.57
C ALA A 205 7.49 4.33 -1.49
N VAL A 206 7.76 5.65 -1.41
CA VAL A 206 7.15 6.65 -2.31
C VAL A 206 7.66 6.48 -3.74
N ASP A 207 8.95 6.24 -3.93
CA ASP A 207 9.52 6.00 -5.27
C ASP A 207 8.99 4.69 -5.88
N VAL A 208 8.89 3.64 -5.06
CA VAL A 208 8.26 2.37 -5.48
C VAL A 208 6.80 2.59 -5.85
N LEU A 209 6.06 3.44 -5.13
CA LEU A 209 4.67 3.78 -5.46
C LEU A 209 4.58 4.43 -6.84
N PHE A 210 5.39 5.46 -7.11
CA PHE A 210 5.41 6.15 -8.40
C PHE A 210 5.82 5.23 -9.55
N ALA A 211 6.89 4.45 -9.36
CA ALA A 211 7.37 3.55 -10.40
C ALA A 211 6.38 2.39 -10.67
N ALA A 212 5.69 1.90 -9.63
CA ALA A 212 4.63 0.91 -9.79
C ALA A 212 3.41 1.48 -10.54
N ASP A 213 3.04 2.73 -10.29
CA ASP A 213 1.98 3.41 -11.02
C ASP A 213 2.36 3.63 -12.50
N MET A 214 3.56 4.14 -12.75
CA MET A 214 4.12 4.34 -14.11
C MET A 214 4.14 3.04 -14.92
N LEU A 215 4.52 1.93 -14.29
CA LEU A 215 4.60 0.61 -14.93
C LEU A 215 3.28 -0.16 -14.88
N PHE A 216 2.19 0.43 -14.38
CA PHE A 216 0.87 -0.21 -14.27
C PHE A 216 0.93 -1.56 -13.52
N ILE A 217 1.63 -1.60 -12.39
CA ILE A 217 1.77 -2.76 -11.51
C ILE A 217 0.89 -2.55 -10.26
N GLU A 218 -0.42 -2.70 -10.44
CA GLU A 218 -1.44 -2.34 -9.43
C GLU A 218 -1.23 -3.02 -8.07
N LYS A 219 -0.82 -4.30 -8.07
CA LYS A 219 -0.54 -5.05 -6.83
C LYS A 219 0.65 -4.48 -6.06
N LEU A 220 1.69 -4.03 -6.75
CA LEU A 220 2.88 -3.43 -6.11
C LEU A 220 2.57 -2.02 -5.62
N LYS A 221 1.82 -1.24 -6.41
CA LYS A 221 1.29 0.08 -6.02
C LYS A 221 0.46 0.00 -4.73
N THR A 222 -0.48 -0.96 -4.67
CA THR A 222 -1.26 -1.21 -3.45
C THR A 222 -0.36 -1.59 -2.27
N LYS A 223 0.67 -2.43 -2.49
CA LYS A 223 1.61 -2.82 -1.44
C LYS A 223 2.41 -1.61 -0.92
N ALA A 224 2.91 -0.75 -1.81
CA ALA A 224 3.62 0.47 -1.43
C ALA A 224 2.73 1.41 -0.60
N ALA A 225 1.47 1.60 -1.01
CA ALA A 225 0.51 2.38 -0.25
C ALA A 225 0.23 1.81 1.15
N VAL A 226 0.18 0.48 1.28
CA VAL A 226 0.09 -0.17 2.59
C VAL A 226 1.31 0.11 3.43
N VAL A 227 2.53 -0.09 2.90
CA VAL A 227 3.79 0.18 3.61
C VAL A 227 3.83 1.62 4.13
N ILE A 228 3.52 2.60 3.27
CA ILE A 228 3.46 4.03 3.63
C ILE A 228 2.44 4.28 4.74
N SER A 229 1.19 3.81 4.58
CA SER A 229 0.14 4.09 5.57
C SER A 229 0.32 3.35 6.89
N THR A 230 0.92 2.14 6.91
CA THR A 230 1.06 1.34 8.14
C THR A 230 2.32 1.66 8.90
N LEU A 231 3.48 1.68 8.23
CA LEU A 231 4.74 2.03 8.90
C LEU A 231 4.77 3.53 9.19
N GLY A 232 4.11 4.31 8.34
CA GLY A 232 4.05 5.74 8.53
C GLY A 232 3.11 6.25 9.61
N SER A 233 2.33 5.36 10.20
CA SER A 233 1.55 5.70 11.38
C SER A 233 2.39 5.77 12.65
N GLY A 234 3.60 5.18 12.67
CA GLY A 234 4.70 5.31 13.67
C GLY A 234 4.40 4.96 15.14
N VAL A 235 3.19 5.15 15.62
CA VAL A 235 2.82 5.14 17.02
C VAL A 235 1.40 4.59 17.12
N SER A 236 1.13 3.74 18.12
CA SER A 236 -0.24 3.34 18.45
C SER A 236 -1.13 4.59 18.52
N GLN A 237 -2.34 4.57 17.96
CA GLN A 237 -3.27 5.71 18.02
C GLN A 237 -3.46 6.24 19.47
N ALA A 238 -3.28 5.37 20.46
CA ALA A 238 -3.33 5.70 21.89
C ALA A 238 -2.08 6.42 22.43
N GLU A 239 -0.91 6.26 21.80
CA GLU A 239 0.34 6.91 22.18
C GLU A 239 0.51 8.26 21.45
N ALA A 240 0.06 8.38 20.20
CA ALA A 240 0.04 9.67 19.47
C ALA A 240 -0.81 10.73 20.19
N ALA A 241 -1.87 10.31 20.88
CA ALA A 241 -2.68 11.18 21.75
C ALA A 241 -1.98 11.57 23.07
N ARG A 242 -0.95 10.82 23.50
CA ARG A 242 -0.26 10.98 24.79
C ARG A 242 1.08 11.71 24.67
N THR A 243 1.78 11.57 23.54
CA THR A 243 3.05 12.26 23.26
C THR A 243 2.78 13.61 22.59
N ARG A 244 2.16 14.55 23.34
CA ARG A 244 2.21 15.97 23.00
C ARG A 244 3.67 16.44 23.11
N GLY A 245 4.42 16.47 22.00
CA GLY A 245 5.63 17.29 21.86
C GLY A 245 7.00 16.65 22.13
N THR A 246 7.22 15.36 21.88
CA THR A 246 8.59 14.80 21.80
C THR A 246 9.06 14.74 20.35
N GLN A 247 9.94 15.68 19.99
CA GLN A 247 10.80 15.61 18.81
C GLN A 247 11.66 14.34 18.87
N ASP A 248 11.98 13.79 17.69
CA ASP A 248 12.85 12.63 17.43
C ASP A 248 12.12 11.31 17.13
N GLU A 249 11.33 11.27 16.05
CA GLU A 249 11.12 10.06 15.24
C GLU A 249 11.04 10.48 13.76
N ASP A 250 11.53 9.66 12.83
CA ASP A 250 11.66 9.95 11.39
C ASP A 250 10.35 10.51 10.79
N ASP A 251 10.23 11.84 10.78
CA ASP A 251 8.99 12.54 10.43
C ASP A 251 8.75 12.39 8.93
N ILE A 252 7.76 11.58 8.64
CA ILE A 252 7.25 11.40 7.30
C ILE A 252 6.70 12.72 6.81
N ASP A 253 7.17 13.15 5.65
CA ASP A 253 6.63 14.32 4.98
C ASP A 253 5.21 14.01 4.49
N ILE A 254 4.23 14.32 5.35
CA ILE A 254 2.82 14.10 5.06
C ILE A 254 2.33 14.94 3.88
N TYR A 255 2.95 16.11 3.64
CA TYR A 255 2.62 16.98 2.52
C TYR A 255 3.10 16.37 1.20
N ALA A 256 4.27 15.72 1.19
CA ALA A 256 4.72 14.94 0.04
C ALA A 256 3.82 13.71 -0.19
N ILE A 257 3.42 13.00 0.88
CA ILE A 257 2.55 11.81 0.75
C ILE A 257 1.21 12.15 0.14
N ILE A 258 0.53 13.21 0.60
CA ILE A 258 -0.78 13.55 0.06
C ILE A 258 -0.69 13.96 -1.42
N ARG A 259 0.37 14.68 -1.81
CA ARG A 259 0.64 14.99 -3.22
C ARG A 259 0.91 13.72 -4.04
N ALA A 260 1.64 12.75 -3.48
CA ALA A 260 1.86 11.45 -4.11
C ALA A 260 0.54 10.67 -4.24
N ALA A 261 -0.31 10.67 -3.21
CA ALA A 261 -1.63 10.04 -3.21
C ALA A 261 -2.50 10.60 -4.34
N TRP A 262 -2.50 11.91 -4.48
CA TRP A 262 -3.18 12.66 -5.52
C TRP A 262 -2.69 12.38 -6.94
N LEU A 263 -1.36 12.30 -7.13
CA LEU A 263 -0.76 12.00 -8.43
C LEU A 263 -1.02 10.55 -8.85
N THR A 264 -0.92 9.62 -7.91
CA THR A 264 -1.09 8.18 -8.14
C THR A 264 -2.55 7.72 -7.96
N ARG A 265 -3.45 8.61 -7.54
CA ARG A 265 -4.88 8.35 -7.30
C ARG A 265 -5.11 7.20 -6.30
N VAL A 266 -4.40 7.24 -5.19
CA VAL A 266 -4.50 6.22 -4.13
C VAL A 266 -5.28 6.78 -2.95
N GLN A 267 -6.59 6.51 -2.93
CA GLN A 267 -7.51 6.97 -1.89
C GLN A 267 -7.05 6.61 -0.47
N ARG A 268 -6.48 5.41 -0.28
CA ARG A 268 -5.96 4.98 1.03
C ARG A 268 -4.91 5.94 1.60
N LEU A 269 -4.08 6.54 0.75
CA LEU A 269 -3.05 7.49 1.18
C LEU A 269 -3.65 8.88 1.44
N GLU A 270 -4.69 9.26 0.71
CA GLU A 270 -5.46 10.49 0.97
C GLU A 270 -6.12 10.42 2.35
N GLU A 271 -6.85 9.33 2.63
CA GLU A 271 -7.45 9.06 3.94
C GLU A 271 -6.42 8.99 5.06
N PHE A 272 -5.27 8.36 4.80
CA PHE A 272 -4.16 8.32 5.76
C PHE A 272 -3.64 9.72 6.07
N ALA A 273 -3.40 10.54 5.04
CA ALA A 273 -2.87 11.88 5.21
C ALA A 273 -3.87 12.82 5.89
N ALA A 274 -5.14 12.79 5.50
CA ALA A 274 -6.19 13.56 6.15
C ALA A 274 -6.33 13.19 7.63
N ARG A 275 -6.31 11.90 7.95
CA ARG A 275 -6.34 11.42 9.34
C ARG A 275 -5.10 11.86 10.12
N PHE A 276 -3.91 11.73 9.54
CA PHE A 276 -2.67 12.18 10.17
C PHE A 276 -2.72 13.67 10.52
N LEU A 277 -3.13 14.49 9.56
CA LEU A 277 -3.27 15.94 9.74
C LEU A 277 -4.33 16.28 10.79
N ALA A 278 -5.49 15.62 10.80
CA ALA A 278 -6.53 15.87 11.79
C ALA A 278 -6.08 15.57 13.24
N TYR A 279 -5.27 14.52 13.43
CA TYR A 279 -4.76 14.13 14.75
C TYR A 279 -3.63 15.02 15.27
N ARG A 280 -2.98 15.78 14.38
CA ARG A 280 -1.87 16.69 14.69
C ARG A 280 -2.16 18.12 14.21
N LEU A 281 -3.43 18.47 14.04
CA LEU A 281 -3.84 19.70 13.36
C LEU A 281 -3.27 20.94 14.05
N GLU A 282 -3.16 20.90 15.38
CA GLU A 282 -2.56 21.95 16.20
C GLU A 282 -1.13 22.31 15.77
N ALA A 283 -0.36 21.35 15.27
CA ALA A 283 1.02 21.54 14.81
C ALA A 283 1.10 22.03 13.36
N HIS A 284 0.05 21.80 12.55
CA HIS A 284 0.06 22.07 11.11
C HIS A 284 -0.76 23.29 10.70
N ILE A 285 -1.82 23.64 11.44
CA ILE A 285 -2.83 24.62 11.01
C ILE A 285 -2.26 26.02 10.76
N ASP A 286 -1.26 26.42 11.55
CA ASP A 286 -0.62 27.73 11.46
C ASP A 286 0.58 27.74 10.48
N LEU A 287 0.98 26.58 9.94
CA LEU A 287 2.11 26.46 9.00
C LEU A 287 1.74 26.92 7.59
N PRO A 288 2.64 27.63 6.87
CA PRO A 288 2.39 28.06 5.50
C PRO A 288 2.24 26.87 4.53
N GLU A 289 2.94 25.76 4.77
CA GLU A 289 2.87 24.54 3.95
C GLU A 289 1.46 23.94 3.95
N PHE A 290 0.77 23.98 5.10
CA PHE A 290 -0.63 23.55 5.20
C PHE A 290 -1.57 24.47 4.40
N ALA A 291 -1.37 25.79 4.49
CA ALA A 291 -2.16 26.74 3.71
C ALA A 291 -1.98 26.52 2.19
N GLU A 292 -0.75 26.26 1.72
CA GLU A 292 -0.50 25.91 0.31
C GLU A 292 -1.15 24.58 -0.08
N LEU A 293 -1.09 23.56 0.78
CA LEU A 293 -1.77 22.29 0.53
C LEU A 293 -3.30 22.46 0.35
N ILE A 294 -3.95 23.27 1.18
CA ILE A 294 -5.39 23.55 1.05
C ILE A 294 -5.70 24.29 -0.26
N LYS A 295 -4.88 25.27 -0.66
CA LYS A 295 -5.02 25.93 -1.97
C LYS A 295 -4.91 24.96 -3.13
N GLU A 296 -3.94 24.05 -3.06
CA GLU A 296 -3.76 23.05 -4.10
C GLU A 296 -4.94 22.09 -4.18
N SER A 297 -5.44 21.62 -3.03
CA SER A 297 -6.66 20.80 -2.98
C SER A 297 -7.83 21.54 -3.62
N ALA A 298 -8.05 22.81 -3.27
CA ALA A 298 -9.10 23.64 -3.86
C ALA A 298 -8.93 23.84 -5.37
N ALA A 299 -7.70 23.97 -5.87
CA ALA A 299 -7.42 24.16 -7.29
C ALA A 299 -7.65 22.90 -8.15
N ARG A 300 -7.63 21.71 -7.54
CA ARG A 300 -7.85 20.43 -8.25
C ARG A 300 -9.31 20.23 -8.66
N ILE A 301 -10.25 20.97 -8.07
CA ILE A 301 -11.68 20.93 -8.38
C ILE A 301 -11.95 21.73 -9.67
N GLN A 302 -11.83 21.09 -10.84
CA GLN A 302 -12.01 21.74 -12.15
C GLN A 302 -13.48 22.01 -12.54
N ALA A 303 -14.46 21.38 -11.89
CA ALA A 303 -15.88 21.54 -12.20
C ALA A 303 -16.62 22.23 -11.04
N ARG A 304 -16.60 23.57 -11.01
CA ARG A 304 -17.32 24.44 -10.05
C ARG A 304 -18.85 24.40 -10.20
N GLN A 305 -19.46 23.22 -10.27
CA GLN A 305 -20.92 23.09 -10.36
C GLN A 305 -21.51 22.11 -9.34
N GLU A 306 -20.72 21.33 -8.58
CA GLU A 306 -21.31 20.27 -7.75
C GLU A 306 -20.83 20.17 -6.29
N THR A 307 -19.80 20.89 -5.84
CA THR A 307 -19.45 20.93 -4.40
C THR A 307 -18.96 22.32 -3.97
N ASP A 308 -19.63 22.90 -2.96
CA ASP A 308 -19.15 24.09 -2.23
C ASP A 308 -18.02 23.72 -1.22
N SER A 309 -17.49 22.49 -1.30
CA SER A 309 -16.62 21.90 -0.29
C SER A 309 -15.28 21.40 -0.86
N ILE A 310 -14.22 21.59 -0.08
CA ILE A 310 -12.85 21.18 -0.41
C ILE A 310 -12.65 19.75 0.14
N GLU A 311 -12.49 18.76 -0.73
CA GLU A 311 -12.43 17.32 -0.35
C GLU A 311 -11.47 17.04 0.81
N LEU A 312 -10.22 17.52 0.71
CA LEU A 312 -9.24 17.32 1.78
C LEU A 312 -9.69 17.93 3.11
N LEU A 313 -10.32 19.11 3.07
CA LEU A 313 -10.76 19.78 4.28
C LEU A 313 -11.94 19.04 4.91
N ASP A 314 -12.86 18.51 4.09
CA ASP A 314 -13.96 17.70 4.57
C ASP A 314 -13.46 16.41 5.23
N ASP A 315 -12.46 15.74 4.63
CA ASP A 315 -11.82 14.57 5.23
C ASP A 315 -11.13 14.93 6.56
N ILE A 316 -10.41 16.06 6.63
CA ILE A 316 -9.79 16.53 7.87
C ILE A 316 -10.86 16.82 8.92
N ARG A 317 -11.95 17.52 8.58
CA ARG A 317 -13.07 17.81 9.50
C ARG A 317 -13.73 16.53 9.99
N PHE A 318 -13.92 15.54 9.11
CA PHE A 318 -14.44 14.23 9.46
C PHE A 318 -13.56 13.53 10.50
N TYR A 319 -12.26 13.40 10.25
CA TYR A 319 -11.34 12.74 11.19
C TYR A 319 -11.08 13.56 12.46
N LEU A 320 -11.20 14.89 12.39
CA LEU A 320 -11.14 15.75 13.56
C LEU A 320 -12.36 15.49 14.46
N ASN A 321 -13.55 15.43 13.89
CA ASN A 321 -14.76 15.06 14.63
C ASN A 321 -14.61 13.65 15.24
N GLU A 322 -14.14 12.66 14.47
CA GLU A 322 -13.89 11.30 14.99
C GLU A 322 -12.93 11.28 16.19
N ARG A 323 -11.82 12.04 16.11
CA ARG A 323 -10.82 12.17 17.18
C ARG A 323 -11.43 12.64 18.51
N PHE A 324 -12.33 13.62 18.46
CA PHE A 324 -12.98 14.16 19.65
C PHE A 324 -14.21 13.35 20.05
N ARG A 325 -14.94 12.74 19.10
CA ARG A 325 -16.11 11.87 19.34
C ARG A 325 -15.78 10.62 20.16
N LEU A 326 -14.69 9.92 19.83
CA LEU A 326 -14.27 8.70 20.51
C LEU A 326 -14.01 8.89 22.02
N ARG A 327 -13.88 10.12 22.50
CA ARG A 327 -13.74 10.42 23.93
C ARG A 327 -15.07 10.65 24.64
N PHE A 328 -16.15 10.94 23.92
CA PHE A 328 -17.50 11.05 24.47
C PHE A 328 -18.15 9.66 24.66
N ASP A 329 -17.86 8.70 23.77
CA ASP A 329 -18.47 7.36 23.79
C ASP A 329 -17.91 6.45 24.92
N ASP A 330 -16.62 6.58 25.30
CA ASP A 330 -15.97 5.79 26.38
C ASP A 330 -16.50 6.14 27.79
N ALA A 331 -17.34 7.18 27.91
CA ALA A 331 -18.01 7.60 29.14
C ALA A 331 -19.46 7.05 29.27
N GLY A 332 -19.95 6.25 28.32
CA GLY A 332 -21.28 5.64 28.38
C GLY A 332 -22.45 6.58 28.05
N LEU A 333 -22.21 7.62 27.24
CA LEU A 333 -23.22 8.60 26.83
C LEU A 333 -24.10 8.16 25.66
N ASP A 334 -23.74 7.07 24.96
CA ASP A 334 -24.56 6.48 23.88
C ASP A 334 -25.94 6.02 24.38
N GLU A 335 -26.08 5.60 25.65
CA GLU A 335 -27.37 5.18 26.22
C GLU A 335 -28.38 6.34 26.36
N LEU A 336 -27.93 7.61 26.31
CA LEU A 336 -28.81 8.78 26.42
C LEU A 336 -29.24 9.35 25.05
N MET A 337 -28.62 8.91 23.95
CA MET A 337 -29.03 9.28 22.60
C MET A 337 -30.05 8.31 21.98
N GLU A 338 -30.18 7.09 22.51
CA GLU A 338 -31.16 6.11 22.03
C GLU A 338 -32.60 6.29 22.61
N GLU A 339 -32.80 7.19 23.59
CA GLU A 339 -34.12 7.45 24.21
C GLU A 339 -34.94 8.60 23.57
N GLN A 340 -34.76 8.89 22.28
CA GLN A 340 -35.75 9.71 21.54
C GLN A 340 -36.70 8.84 20.71
N PRO A 341 -38.03 8.95 20.89
CA PRO A 341 -38.99 8.11 20.19
C PRO A 341 -39.03 8.49 18.70
N GLN A 342 -38.89 7.48 17.83
CA GLN A 342 -39.05 7.59 16.38
C GLN A 342 -40.36 8.31 16.01
N PRO A 343 -40.33 9.41 15.24
CA PRO A 343 -41.50 9.88 14.53
C PRO A 343 -41.68 9.09 13.23
N ALA A 344 -42.90 8.65 13.00
CA ALA A 344 -43.31 7.92 11.80
C ALA A 344 -43.42 8.85 10.58
N ASN A 345 -42.89 8.38 9.44
CA ASN A 345 -43.21 8.67 8.03
C ASN A 345 -43.64 10.10 7.60
N GLY A 346 -42.90 10.67 6.64
CA GLY A 346 -43.43 11.64 5.67
C GLY A 346 -42.38 12.53 5.00
N GLU A 347 -42.23 12.33 3.69
CA GLU A 347 -41.43 13.02 2.65
C GLU A 347 -41.00 14.49 2.81
N ASP A 348 -39.75 14.73 2.36
CA ASP A 348 -39.10 15.90 1.73
C ASP A 348 -39.41 17.34 2.19
N THR A 349 -38.40 18.03 2.76
CA THR A 349 -37.73 19.19 2.14
C THR A 349 -36.55 19.69 3.00
N ALA A 350 -35.52 20.21 2.33
CA ALA A 350 -34.26 20.70 2.89
C ALA A 350 -34.41 21.90 3.84
N GLN A 351 -33.55 22.00 4.87
CA GLN A 351 -32.71 23.17 5.24
C GLN A 351 -32.20 23.11 6.70
N THR A 352 -30.87 23.17 6.84
CA THR A 352 -30.11 24.04 7.76
C THR A 352 -30.74 24.52 9.08
N GLU A 353 -31.12 23.64 10.00
CA GLU A 353 -31.55 24.04 11.37
C GLU A 353 -31.07 23.12 12.50
N ASP A 354 -30.08 22.25 12.28
CA ASP A 354 -29.63 21.30 13.31
C ASP A 354 -28.42 21.77 14.15
N LEU A 355 -27.78 22.88 13.80
CA LEU A 355 -26.62 23.40 14.56
C LEU A 355 -27.03 24.36 15.70
N GLU A 356 -28.13 25.11 15.58
CA GLU A 356 -28.59 26.02 16.64
C GLU A 356 -29.30 25.29 17.80
N LYS A 357 -29.90 24.12 17.54
CA LYS A 357 -30.59 23.32 18.58
C LYS A 357 -29.63 22.62 19.55
N ILE A 358 -28.38 22.39 19.14
CA ILE A 358 -27.35 21.79 20.00
C ILE A 358 -26.82 22.86 20.99
N THR A 359 -26.72 24.12 20.57
CA THR A 359 -26.28 25.23 21.43
C THR A 359 -27.36 25.67 22.44
N GLU A 360 -28.65 25.63 22.09
CA GLU A 360 -29.73 26.00 23.03
C GLU A 360 -29.98 24.96 24.13
N GLY A 361 -29.61 23.69 23.90
CA GLY A 361 -29.71 22.62 24.90
C GLY A 361 -28.79 22.80 26.11
N VAL A 362 -27.66 23.49 25.93
CA VAL A 362 -26.63 23.71 26.97
C VAL A 362 -27.01 24.88 27.89
N GLU A 363 -27.71 25.91 27.39
CA GLU A 363 -28.12 27.06 28.22
C GLU A 363 -29.32 26.77 29.15
N ALA A 364 -30.07 25.68 28.93
CA ALA A 364 -31.33 25.42 29.64
C ALA A 364 -31.22 24.56 30.92
N MET A 365 -30.05 24.03 31.29
CA MET A 365 -29.90 23.22 32.52
C MET A 365 -29.28 24.00 33.68
N LYS A 366 -30.06 24.92 34.26
CA LYS A 366 -29.84 25.40 35.65
C LYS A 366 -30.74 24.64 36.62
N ILE A 367 -30.26 23.55 37.20
CA ILE A 367 -30.88 22.85 38.34
C ILE A 367 -29.74 22.14 39.10
N ALA A 368 -29.58 22.13 40.42
CA ALA A 368 -30.12 22.84 41.56
C ALA A 368 -29.23 22.42 42.75
N LYS A 369 -29.05 23.32 43.72
CA LYS A 369 -28.43 22.99 45.01
C LYS A 369 -29.21 21.90 45.74
N THR A 370 -28.56 20.78 46.03
CA THR A 370 -28.98 19.81 47.04
C THR A 370 -27.82 19.50 47.99
N THR A 371 -27.92 20.03 49.20
CA THR A 371 -27.32 19.54 50.47
C THR A 371 -27.62 18.04 50.65
N ALA A 372 -26.79 17.10 51.16
CA ALA A 372 -25.78 17.03 52.23
C ALA A 372 -25.10 15.61 52.14
N PRO A 373 -24.25 15.09 53.08
CA PRO A 373 -23.54 15.69 54.22
C PRO A 373 -22.00 15.50 54.23
N ASP A 374 -21.36 16.25 55.12
CA ASP A 374 -19.96 16.14 55.56
C ASP A 374 -19.45 14.69 55.71
N THR A 375 -18.37 14.37 55.00
CA THR A 375 -17.37 13.42 55.51
C THR A 375 -15.99 14.03 55.30
N ARG A 376 -15.51 14.73 56.34
CA ARG A 376 -14.10 15.15 56.44
C ARG A 376 -13.22 13.91 56.61
N SER A 377 -12.55 13.50 55.55
CA SER A 377 -11.29 12.76 55.61
C SER A 377 -10.16 13.71 55.19
N GLN A 378 -9.25 13.95 56.13
CA GLN A 378 -8.11 14.85 55.99
C GLN A 378 -6.98 14.19 55.19
N GLN A 379 -6.64 14.78 54.03
CA GLN A 379 -5.30 14.97 53.42
C GLN A 379 -4.43 13.73 53.03
N PRO A 380 -3.61 13.78 51.94
CA PRO A 380 -2.67 14.87 51.67
C PRO A 380 -2.60 15.41 50.22
N GLN A 381 -2.00 16.60 50.12
CA GLN A 381 -1.48 17.30 48.93
C GLN A 381 -1.37 16.45 47.66
N GLY A 382 -2.27 16.68 46.70
CA GLY A 382 -2.13 16.23 45.32
C GLY A 382 -2.31 17.44 44.42
N TYR A 383 -1.34 17.69 43.53
CA TYR A 383 -1.43 18.70 42.49
C TYR A 383 -2.78 18.55 41.76
N THR A 384 -3.72 19.49 41.92
CA THR A 384 -4.78 19.67 40.95
C THR A 384 -4.07 20.04 39.66
N ARG A 385 -4.03 19.11 38.69
CA ARG A 385 -3.44 19.37 37.38
C ARG A 385 -4.27 20.48 36.76
N GLU A 386 -3.71 21.68 36.66
CA GLU A 386 -4.38 22.78 35.95
C GLU A 386 -4.47 22.36 34.48
N ILE A 387 -5.67 21.96 34.06
CA ILE A 387 -5.97 21.61 32.68
C ILE A 387 -6.17 22.92 31.91
N ARG A 388 -5.48 23.06 30.78
CA ARG A 388 -5.48 24.27 29.96
C ARG A 388 -5.80 23.95 28.51
N THR A 389 -6.66 24.74 27.89
CA THR A 389 -6.95 24.67 26.45
C THR A 389 -5.74 25.09 25.62
N LEU A 390 -5.81 24.88 24.29
CA LEU A 390 -4.79 25.35 23.34
C LEU A 390 -4.53 26.87 23.41
N ASP A 391 -5.56 27.64 23.77
CA ASP A 391 -5.47 29.09 23.96
C ASP A 391 -5.11 29.50 25.42
N GLY A 392 -4.88 28.52 26.29
CA GLY A 392 -4.43 28.73 27.66
C GLY A 392 -5.53 29.04 28.68
N ALA A 393 -6.81 28.84 28.33
CA ALA A 393 -7.93 28.97 29.27
C ALA A 393 -7.91 27.82 30.28
N LEU A 394 -8.17 28.13 31.56
CA LEU A 394 -8.27 27.12 32.62
C LEU A 394 -9.63 26.42 32.56
N VAL A 395 -9.61 25.10 32.61
CA VAL A 395 -10.82 24.28 32.50
C VAL A 395 -10.97 23.36 33.71
N GLU A 396 -12.23 23.10 34.11
CA GLU A 396 -12.56 22.30 35.29
C GLU A 396 -12.36 20.80 35.07
N ASP A 397 -12.58 20.29 33.86
CA ASP A 397 -12.35 18.90 33.49
C ASP A 397 -11.72 18.72 32.08
N GLU A 398 -11.32 17.48 31.76
CA GLU A 398 -10.68 17.13 30.48
C GLU A 398 -11.68 17.13 29.30
N PHE A 399 -12.99 17.01 29.57
CA PHE A 399 -14.03 16.98 28.53
C PHE A 399 -14.30 18.38 27.97
N ASP A 400 -14.41 19.35 28.87
CA ASP A 400 -14.53 20.76 28.52
C ASP A 400 -13.26 21.25 27.79
N GLU A 401 -12.07 20.72 28.14
CA GLU A 401 -10.81 21.03 27.42
C GLU A 401 -10.92 20.57 25.97
N ASP A 402 -11.34 19.32 25.75
CA ASP A 402 -11.46 18.71 24.44
C ASP A 402 -12.54 19.37 23.58
N ALA A 403 -13.71 19.71 24.15
CA ALA A 403 -14.77 20.43 23.45
C ALA A 403 -14.32 21.85 23.03
N MET A 404 -13.65 22.58 23.92
CA MET A 404 -13.10 23.90 23.59
C MET A 404 -11.98 23.80 22.54
N ASN A 405 -11.08 22.82 22.66
CA ASN A 405 -10.00 22.62 21.70
C ASN A 405 -10.52 22.27 20.30
N TYR A 406 -11.57 21.44 20.22
CA TYR A 406 -12.25 21.14 18.96
C TYR A 406 -12.79 22.41 18.30
N GLN A 407 -13.50 23.24 19.06
CA GLN A 407 -14.08 24.49 18.56
C GLN A 407 -12.98 25.47 18.10
N ILE A 408 -11.90 25.61 18.87
CA ILE A 408 -10.75 26.46 18.52
C ILE A 408 -10.14 26.00 17.17
N LEU A 409 -10.01 24.69 16.95
CA LEU A 409 -9.43 24.16 15.72
C LEU A 409 -10.34 24.37 14.51
N LEU A 410 -11.66 24.25 14.67
CA LEU A 410 -12.62 24.59 13.61
C LEU A 410 -12.55 26.09 13.27
N GLU A 411 -12.56 26.97 14.27
CA GLU A 411 -12.46 28.42 14.06
C GLU A 411 -11.16 28.80 13.34
N LYS A 412 -10.06 28.14 13.68
CA LYS A 412 -8.78 28.34 12.97
C LYS A 412 -8.83 27.85 11.52
N LEU A 413 -9.54 26.77 11.22
CA LEU A 413 -9.70 26.27 9.85
C LEU A 413 -10.52 27.27 9.02
N ASP A 414 -11.60 27.79 9.59
CA ASP A 414 -12.46 28.76 8.92
C ASP A 414 -11.71 30.09 8.71
N ALA A 415 -10.98 30.58 9.71
CA ALA A 415 -10.12 31.76 9.57
C ALA A 415 -9.01 31.55 8.51
N LEU A 416 -8.52 30.33 8.34
CA LEU A 416 -7.58 29.98 7.28
C LEU A 416 -8.25 30.10 5.91
N LEU A 417 -9.48 29.60 5.74
CA LEU A 417 -10.21 29.72 4.48
C LEU A 417 -10.52 31.18 4.12
N GLU A 418 -10.92 32.00 5.10
CA GLU A 418 -11.13 33.45 4.94
C GLU A 418 -9.86 34.12 4.41
N ARG A 419 -8.72 33.85 5.06
CA ARG A 419 -7.42 34.38 4.65
C ARG A 419 -7.03 33.97 3.23
N LEU A 420 -7.42 32.78 2.81
CA LEU A 420 -7.12 32.25 1.48
C LEU A 420 -8.10 32.70 0.39
N ASN A 421 -9.17 33.43 0.75
CA ASN A 421 -10.32 33.72 -0.12
C ASN A 421 -10.92 32.45 -0.72
N LEU A 422 -10.98 31.38 0.08
CA LEU A 422 -11.56 30.09 -0.29
C LEU A 422 -12.94 29.88 0.33
N ASP A 423 -13.43 30.83 1.12
CA ASP A 423 -14.83 30.83 1.56
C ASP A 423 -15.76 31.12 0.39
N ALA A 424 -16.80 30.28 0.28
CA ALA A 424 -17.93 30.49 -0.60
C ALA A 424 -19.04 31.27 0.13
#